data_AF-A0A090QYH5-F1
#
_entry.id   AF-A0A090QYH5-F1
#
_cell.length_a   1.000
_cell.length_b   1.000
_cell.length_c   1.000
_cell.angle_alpha   90.00
_cell.angle_beta   90.00
_cell.angle_gamma   90.00
#
_symmetry.space_group_name_H-M   'P 1'
#
loop_
_entity.id
_entity.type
_entity.pdbx_description
1 polymer ?
#
loop_
_entity_poly.entity_id
_entity_poly.type
_entity_poly.pdbx_seq_one_letter_code
_entity_poly.pdbx_strand_id
1 'polypeptide(L)' 'MVKAVDPRGKTLYWLGPPGPCQDAGPGTDFYAIEQGSVSVTPLQVDLTAHDALDALQHWVNDQEIK' A
#
# COMPACT_ATOMS: atom_id res chain seq x y z
N MET A 1 -3.21 15.49 -6.64
CA MET A 1 -4.25 16.25 -5.90
C MET A 1 -5.08 17.04 -6.89
N VAL A 2 -6.40 17.00 -6.77
CA VAL A 2 -7.31 17.74 -7.65
C VAL A 2 -7.64 19.07 -6.97
N LYS A 3 -7.40 20.19 -7.65
CA LYS A 3 -7.69 21.53 -7.13
C LYS A 3 -9.15 21.88 -7.38
N ALA A 4 -9.81 22.44 -6.36
CA ALA A 4 -11.14 23.03 -6.48
C ALA A 4 -11.15 24.39 -5.75
N VAL A 5 -12.23 25.15 -5.92
CA VAL A 5 -12.42 26.43 -5.24
C VAL A 5 -13.75 26.36 -4.47
N ASP A 6 -13.73 26.72 -3.20
CA ASP A 6 -14.94 26.80 -2.40
C ASP A 6 -15.79 28.03 -2.79
N PRO A 7 -17.06 28.13 -2.34
CA PRO A 7 -17.90 29.29 -2.64
C PRO A 7 -17.38 30.64 -2.09
N ARG A 8 -16.36 30.62 -1.22
CA ARG A 8 -15.71 31.82 -0.65
C ARG A 8 -14.39 32.14 -1.33
N GLY A 9 -14.07 31.49 -2.46
CA GLY A 9 -12.86 31.73 -3.24
C GLY A 9 -11.59 31.07 -2.69
N LYS A 10 -11.68 30.20 -1.68
CA LYS A 10 -10.52 29.50 -1.13
C LYS A 10 -10.22 28.22 -1.90
N THR A 11 -8.94 27.93 -2.09
CA THR A 11 -8.52 26.69 -2.75
C THR A 11 -8.75 25.48 -1.84
N LEU A 12 -9.40 24.46 -2.41
CA LEU A 12 -9.57 23.13 -1.84
C LEU A 12 -8.69 22.13 -2.59
N TYR A 13 -8.25 21.10 -1.89
CA TYR A 13 -7.42 20.04 -2.46
C TYR A 13 -8.06 18.69 -2.16
N TRP A 14 -8.51 18.02 -3.22
CA TRP A 14 -9.03 16.66 -3.15
C TRP A 14 -7.91 15.65 -3.41
N LEU A 15 -8.02 14.48 -2.77
CA LEU A 15 -7.21 13.32 -3.15
C LEU A 15 -7.55 12.94 -4.61
N GLY A 16 -6.51 12.67 -5.39
CA GLY A 16 -6.68 12.22 -6.76
C GLY A 16 -7.13 10.76 -6.82
N PRO A 17 -7.43 10.24 -8.03
CA PRO A 17 -7.66 8.81 -8.21
C PRO A 17 -6.44 8.00 -7.74
N PRO A 18 -6.62 6.72 -7.39
CA PRO A 18 -5.50 5.82 -7.16
C PRO A 18 -4.59 5.77 -8.40
N GLY A 19 -3.30 5.53 -8.16
CA GLY A 19 -2.35 5.28 -9.24
C GLY A 19 -2.63 3.97 -9.98
N PRO A 20 -1.91 3.69 -11.07
CA PRO A 20 -1.98 2.39 -11.74
C PRO A 20 -1.56 1.27 -10.78
N CYS A 21 -2.09 0.06 -10.99
CA CYS A 21 -1.68 -1.12 -10.23
C CYS A 21 -0.18 -1.36 -10.43
N GLN A 22 0.57 -1.47 -9.34
CA GLN A 22 2.01 -1.72 -9.39
C GLN A 22 2.31 -3.22 -9.50
N ASP A 23 1.63 -4.04 -8.70
CA ASP A 23 1.64 -5.50 -8.83
C ASP A 23 0.23 -5.97 -9.18
N ALA A 24 0.10 -6.53 -10.38
CA ALA A 24 -1.14 -7.08 -10.93
C ALA A 24 -0.85 -8.40 -11.67
N GLY A 25 0.23 -9.09 -11.27
CA GLY A 25 0.62 -10.36 -11.87
C GLY A 25 -0.23 -11.55 -11.38
N PRO A 26 0.01 -12.76 -11.91
CA PRO A 26 -0.64 -13.98 -11.44
C PRO A 26 -0.52 -14.13 -9.92
N GLY A 27 -1.65 -14.44 -9.27
CA GLY A 27 -1.74 -14.58 -7.80
C GLY A 27 -2.26 -13.32 -7.09
N THR A 28 -2.34 -12.18 -7.78
CA THR A 28 -2.98 -10.97 -7.24
C THR A 28 -4.50 -11.01 -7.41
N ASP A 29 -5.20 -10.25 -6.58
CA ASP A 29 -6.64 -10.01 -6.72
C ASP A 29 -6.97 -9.25 -8.01
N PHE A 30 -6.15 -8.27 -8.41
CA PHE A 30 -6.28 -7.58 -9.70
C PHE A 30 -6.29 -8.56 -10.87
N TYR A 31 -5.32 -9.49 -10.93
CA TYR A 31 -5.24 -10.49 -11.98
C TYR A 31 -6.48 -11.39 -12.02
N ALA A 32 -6.96 -11.86 -10.87
CA ALA A 32 -8.16 -12.71 -10.83
C ALA A 32 -9.40 -12.01 -11.41
N ILE A 33 -9.60 -10.73 -11.08
CA ILE A 33 -10.71 -9.93 -11.59
C ILE A 33 -10.57 -9.68 -13.09
N GLU A 34 -9.38 -9.34 -13.58
CA GLU A 34 -9.13 -9.14 -15.02
C GLU A 34 -9.40 -10.41 -15.85
N GLN A 35 -9.19 -11.59 -15.27
CA GLN A 35 -9.51 -12.89 -15.90
C GLN A 35 -10.99 -13.31 -15.76
N GLY A 36 -11.85 -12.44 -15.25
CA GLY A 36 -13.29 -12.71 -15.07
C GLY A 36 -13.61 -13.72 -13.98
N SER A 37 -12.70 -13.94 -13.04
CA SER A 37 -12.87 -14.85 -11.89
C SER A 37 -13.27 -14.09 -10.62
N VAL A 38 -13.84 -14.79 -9.64
CA VAL A 38 -14.04 -14.25 -8.29
C VAL A 38 -12.72 -14.29 -7.53
N SER A 39 -12.34 -13.19 -6.89
CA SER A 39 -11.17 -13.12 -6.00
C SER A 39 -11.58 -13.32 -4.54
N VAL A 40 -10.84 -14.16 -3.81
CA VAL A 40 -10.98 -14.36 -2.37
C VAL A 40 -9.59 -14.28 -1.73
N THR A 41 -9.34 -13.20 -0.99
CA THR A 41 -8.06 -12.96 -0.32
C THR A 41 -8.26 -13.06 1.20
N PRO A 42 -7.68 -14.07 1.88
CA PRO A 42 -7.70 -14.12 3.34
C PRO A 42 -6.85 -12.97 3.89
N LEU A 43 -7.45 -12.13 4.73
CA LEU A 43 -6.76 -10.99 5.34
C LEU A 43 -6.47 -11.25 6.81
N GLN A 44 -5.38 -10.68 7.31
CA GLN A 44 -5.00 -10.69 8.72
C GLN A 44 -4.87 -9.26 9.27
N VAL A 45 -5.12 -9.09 10.57
CA VAL A 45 -5.00 -7.78 11.25
C VAL A 45 -3.63 -7.55 11.87
N ASP A 46 -2.80 -8.60 11.97
CA ASP A 46 -1.41 -8.47 12.39
C ASP A 46 -0.61 -7.82 11.26
N LEU A 47 -0.18 -6.58 11.50
CA LEU A 47 0.61 -5.79 10.54
C LEU A 47 2.12 -5.98 10.72
N THR A 48 2.55 -6.91 11.59
CA THR A 48 3.97 -7.19 11.80
C THR A 48 4.57 -7.78 10.52
N ALA A 49 5.57 -7.11 9.95
CA ALA A 49 6.36 -7.63 8.84
C ALA A 49 7.37 -8.67 9.36
N HIS A 50 6.89 -9.89 9.61
CA HIS A 50 7.66 -10.96 10.26
C HIS A 50 8.98 -11.28 9.52
N ASP A 51 8.94 -11.30 8.18
CA ASP A 51 10.12 -11.55 7.34
C ASP A 51 11.22 -10.48 7.48
N ALA A 52 10.86 -9.28 7.98
CA ALA A 52 11.80 -8.20 8.18
C ALA A 52 12.48 -8.22 9.57
N LEU A 53 11.98 -9.03 10.52
CA LEU A 53 12.44 -9.00 11.91
C LEU A 53 13.91 -9.37 12.06
N ASP A 54 14.35 -10.45 11.40
CA ASP A 54 15.74 -10.90 11.48
C ASP A 54 16.69 -9.85 10.93
N ALA A 55 16.38 -9.28 9.75
CA ALA A 55 17.20 -8.24 9.12
C ALA A 55 17.26 -6.98 9.99
N LEU A 56 16.12 -6.59 10.58
CA LEU A 56 16.04 -5.45 11.47
C LEU A 56 16.85 -5.69 12.76
N GLN A 57 16.77 -6.87 13.34
CA GLN A 57 17.50 -7.21 14.56
C GLN A 57 19.02 -7.18 14.35
N HIS A 58 19.50 -7.73 13.23
CA HIS A 58 20.91 -7.61 12.86
C HIS A 58 21.32 -6.15 12.73
N TRP A 59 20.54 -5.34 12.01
CA TRP A 59 20.82 -3.92 11.83
C TRP A 59 20.89 -3.16 13.17
N VAL A 60 19.97 -3.42 14.10
CA VAL A 60 19.98 -2.78 15.44
C VAL A 60 21.22 -3.18 16.23
N ASN A 61 21.55 -4.48 16.29
CA ASN A 61 22.70 -4.96 17.06
C ASN A 61 24.03 -4.40 16.51
N ASP A 62 24.14 -4.23 15.20
CA ASP A 62 25.31 -3.60 14.56
C ASP A 62 25.47 -2.12 14.97
N GLN A 63 24.40 -1.43 15.37
CA GLN A 63 24.46 -0.05 15.87
C GLN A 63 24.78 0.05 17.37
N GLU A 64 24.48 -0.97 18.16
CA GLU A 64 24.76 -1.00 19.62
C GLU A 64 26.23 -1.32 19.93
N ILE A 65 27.01 -1.78 18.93
CA ILE A 65 28.48 -1.85 19.01
C ILE A 65 29.06 -0.48 18.60
N LYS A 66 28.88 0.52 19.47
CA LYS A 66 29.65 1.77 19.50
C LYS A 66 30.03 2.16 20.93
#